data_AF-A0A838LX92-F1
#
_entry.id   AF-A0A838LX92-F1
#
_cell.length_a   1.000
_cell.length_b   1.000
_cell.length_c   1.000
_cell.angle_alpha   90.00
_cell.angle_beta   90.00
_cell.angle_gamma   90.00
#
_symmetry.space_group_name_H-M   'P 1'
#
loop_
_entity.id
_entity.type
_entity.pdbx_description
1 polymer ?
#
loop_
_entity_poly.entity_id
_entity_poly.type
_entity_poly.pdbx_seq_one_letter_code
_entity_poly.pdbx_strand_id
1 'polypeptide(L)'
;MVWFIAAFSSVPSIVSRVVASGFRGVRIGNWAMGGGGSSTTGGALEITIETNAHATAEFFGNLSKQMRFATAVALTRTTKRLIPLMEQEVSKSFDRPTNFTVRAFGSTMATPATLTSELFIKPRQAEYLATQIHGGRRPQKRFEKHLAGEANADGYWAPGEGVRLNAAGNLTLRQIQEISGKLRATGRFGEVFVGVPRGHPGAPFGIWSRTMRGRGRNRTAGIRPLLIKIAAPGYSRKFDFFGVAKKHAQRIFNEEFHRAFEQAKRTARPSSSGLKTIFHNVVRLG
;
A
#
# COMPACT_ATOMS: atom_id res chain seq x y z
N MET A 1 1.41 -8.61 -12.24
CA MET A 1 2.21 -9.50 -11.39
C MET A 1 3.43 -8.73 -10.91
N VAL A 2 3.34 -8.09 -9.74
CA VAL A 2 4.49 -7.62 -8.95
C VAL A 2 4.01 -7.67 -7.50
N TRP A 3 4.27 -8.78 -6.83
CA TRP A 3 4.09 -8.94 -5.40
C TRP A 3 5.36 -8.44 -4.73
N PHE A 4 5.26 -7.38 -3.92
CA PHE A 4 6.41 -6.92 -3.15
C PHE A 4 6.43 -7.66 -1.82
N ILE A 5 7.11 -8.80 -1.80
CA ILE A 5 7.46 -9.53 -0.58
C ILE A 5 8.73 -8.87 -0.03
N ALA A 6 8.57 -7.98 0.95
CA ALA A 6 9.68 -7.62 1.81
C ALA A 6 9.78 -8.69 2.92
N ALA A 7 10.55 -9.74 2.63
CA ALA A 7 10.91 -10.75 3.62
C ALA A 7 11.92 -10.14 4.60
N PHE A 8 11.48 -9.86 5.84
CA PHE A 8 12.38 -9.77 6.98
C PHE A 8 12.38 -11.14 7.68
N SER A 9 13.16 -12.06 7.11
CA SER A 9 13.43 -13.38 7.69
C SER A 9 14.79 -13.38 8.36
N SER A 10 14.82 -13.36 9.69
CA SER A 10 15.79 -14.07 10.54
C SER A 10 15.64 -13.65 12.01
N VAL A 11 14.72 -14.29 12.73
CA VAL A 11 14.85 -14.43 14.19
C VAL A 11 15.31 -15.87 14.42
N PRO A 12 16.53 -16.10 14.94
CA PRO A 12 17.03 -17.44 15.17
C PRO A 12 16.12 -18.20 16.14
N SER A 13 15.67 -19.37 15.70
CA SER A 13 14.99 -20.37 16.50
C SER A 13 15.98 -20.97 17.51
N ILE A 14 15.97 -20.49 18.76
CA ILE A 14 16.63 -21.18 19.88
C ILE A 14 15.70 -21.12 21.10
N VAL A 15 14.55 -21.80 21.07
CA VAL A 15 13.90 -22.31 22.29
C VAL A 15 13.05 -23.53 21.93
N SER A 16 13.66 -24.71 21.84
CA SER A 16 12.97 -25.96 22.18
C SER A 16 13.96 -27.11 22.30
N ARG A 17 14.67 -27.16 23.43
CA ARG A 17 15.25 -28.39 23.99
C ARG A 17 15.75 -28.18 25.41
N VAL A 18 14.89 -27.70 26.32
CA VAL A 18 15.02 -27.99 27.75
C VAL A 18 13.62 -28.02 28.35
N VAL A 19 12.94 -29.15 28.19
CA VAL A 19 11.82 -29.54 29.05
C VAL A 19 12.31 -30.79 29.77
N ALA A 20 12.16 -30.80 31.10
CA ALA A 20 12.60 -31.84 32.04
C ALA A 20 14.08 -31.77 32.51
N SER A 21 14.43 -30.69 33.20
CA SER A 21 15.22 -30.74 34.44
C SER A 21 15.32 -29.33 35.01
N GLY A 22 14.98 -29.16 36.28
CA GLY A 22 15.24 -27.89 36.97
C GLY A 22 16.73 -27.60 36.92
N PHE A 23 17.10 -26.42 36.42
CA PHE A 23 18.48 -25.94 36.51
C PHE A 23 18.83 -25.80 37.99
N ARG A 24 19.63 -26.74 38.52
CA ARG A 24 20.28 -26.59 39.82
C ARG A 24 21.41 -25.57 39.67
N GLY A 25 21.45 -24.63 40.62
CA GLY A 25 22.26 -23.41 40.58
C GLY A 25 23.77 -23.62 40.36
N VAL A 26 24.42 -22.51 39.98
CA VAL A 26 25.88 -22.41 39.88
C VAL A 26 26.48 -22.41 41.29
N ARG A 27 27.31 -23.41 41.60
CA ARG A 27 28.21 -23.37 42.76
C ARG A 27 29.53 -22.73 42.37
N ILE A 28 29.83 -21.57 42.93
CA ILE A 28 31.20 -21.01 42.92
C ILE A 28 31.88 -21.52 44.19
N GLY A 29 32.71 -22.56 44.06
CA GLY A 29 33.55 -23.05 45.15
C GLY A 29 34.83 -22.21 45.26
N ASN A 30 35.11 -21.67 46.44
CA ASN A 30 36.40 -21.06 46.75
C ASN A 30 37.46 -22.19 46.84
N TRP A 31 38.59 -22.03 46.15
CA TRP A 31 39.74 -22.92 46.34
C TRP A 31 40.47 -22.52 47.62
N ALA A 32 40.55 -23.44 48.59
CA ALA A 32 41.44 -23.30 49.73
C ALA A 32 42.86 -23.71 49.31
N MET A 33 43.76 -22.73 49.16
CA MET A 33 45.21 -22.99 49.22
C MET A 33 45.56 -23.26 50.69
N GLY A 34 46.19 -24.40 50.94
CA GLY A 34 46.42 -24.93 52.28
C GLY A 34 47.34 -24.09 53.16
N GLY A 35 47.18 -24.26 54.47
CA GLY A 35 48.17 -23.86 55.47
C GLY A 35 47.58 -23.47 56.82
N GLY A 36 47.57 -24.42 57.77
CA GLY A 36 47.79 -24.18 59.21
C GLY A 36 46.79 -23.32 60.01
N GLY A 37 46.00 -24.00 60.85
CA GLY A 37 45.66 -23.57 62.21
C GLY A 37 45.05 -22.19 62.44
N SER A 38 43.72 -22.08 62.38
CA SER A 38 42.88 -21.41 63.41
C SER A 38 41.41 -21.57 63.05
N SER A 39 40.54 -21.67 64.05
CA SER A 39 39.08 -21.75 63.89
C SER A 39 38.54 -20.45 63.30
N THR A 40 38.29 -20.42 61.99
CA THR A 40 37.44 -19.39 61.38
C THR A 40 36.18 -20.07 60.89
N THR A 41 35.06 -19.79 61.58
CA THR A 41 33.70 -20.04 61.10
C THR A 41 33.48 -19.16 59.87
N GLY A 42 33.99 -19.58 58.72
CA GLY A 42 33.69 -18.98 57.43
C GLY A 42 32.27 -19.37 57.04
N GLY A 43 31.30 -18.52 57.36
CA GLY A 43 29.93 -18.68 56.90
C GLY A 43 29.91 -18.72 55.37
N ALA A 44 29.63 -19.89 54.80
CA ALA A 44 29.33 -20.00 53.38
C ALA A 44 27.98 -19.31 53.13
N LEU A 45 27.98 -18.18 52.43
CA LEU A 45 26.75 -17.55 51.97
C LEU A 45 26.22 -18.35 50.77
N GLU A 46 25.29 -19.26 51.03
CA GLU A 46 24.54 -19.95 49.97
C GLU A 46 23.53 -18.96 49.37
N ILE A 47 23.90 -18.29 48.28
CA ILE A 47 22.95 -17.50 47.49
C ILE A 47 22.21 -18.46 46.54
N THR A 48 21.09 -19.00 47.00
CA THR A 48 20.18 -19.77 46.14
C THR A 48 19.29 -18.80 45.35
N ILE A 49 19.63 -18.56 44.08
CA ILE A 49 18.72 -17.87 43.15
C ILE A 49 17.74 -18.91 42.62
N GLU A 50 16.57 -19.03 43.25
CA GLU A 50 15.48 -19.86 42.75
C GLU A 50 14.80 -19.18 41.55
N THR A 51 15.33 -19.40 40.35
CA THR A 51 14.60 -19.02 39.14
C THR A 51 13.46 -20.00 38.90
N ASN A 52 12.22 -19.54 39.05
CA ASN A 52 11.06 -20.29 38.60
C ASN A 52 11.04 -20.30 37.06
N ALA A 53 11.50 -21.40 36.47
CA ALA A 53 11.56 -21.59 35.02
C ALA A 53 10.18 -21.42 34.36
N HIS A 54 9.09 -21.79 35.04
CA HIS A 54 7.72 -21.61 34.55
C HIS A 54 7.31 -20.14 34.50
N ALA A 55 7.53 -19.38 35.57
CA ALA A 55 7.23 -17.94 35.60
C ALA A 55 8.06 -17.16 34.57
N THR A 56 9.31 -17.56 34.39
CA THR A 56 10.21 -16.99 33.37
C THR A 56 9.69 -17.29 31.96
N ALA A 57 9.32 -18.55 31.68
CA ALA A 57 8.74 -18.94 30.40
C ALA A 57 7.41 -18.23 30.10
N GLU A 58 6.53 -18.06 31.09
CA GLU A 58 5.28 -17.30 30.95
C GLU A 58 5.55 -15.82 30.62
N PHE A 59 6.52 -15.19 31.29
CA PHE A 59 6.92 -13.82 31.02
C PHE A 59 7.41 -13.64 29.57
N PHE A 60 8.34 -14.49 29.12
CA PHE A 60 8.84 -14.45 27.74
C PHE A 60 7.74 -14.75 26.71
N GLY A 61 6.84 -15.68 27.01
CA GLY A 61 5.68 -15.98 26.17
C GLY A 61 4.73 -14.78 26.03
N ASN A 62 4.45 -14.08 27.14
CA ASN A 62 3.61 -12.89 27.13
C ASN A 62 4.27 -11.71 26.42
N LEU A 63 5.58 -11.51 26.63
CA LEU A 63 6.36 -10.49 25.92
C LEU A 63 6.36 -10.75 24.41
N SER A 64 6.57 -11.99 23.98
CA SER A 64 6.53 -12.39 22.57
C SER A 64 5.16 -12.09 21.93
N LYS A 65 4.06 -12.39 22.63
CA LYS A 65 2.70 -12.07 22.16
C LYS A 65 2.50 -10.55 22.00
N GLN A 66 2.95 -9.77 22.97
CA GLN A 66 2.86 -8.30 22.93
C GLN A 66 3.68 -7.72 21.79
N MET A 67 4.91 -8.24 21.56
CA MET A 67 5.77 -7.84 20.45
C MET A 67 5.08 -8.10 19.10
N ARG A 68 4.52 -9.29 18.89
CA ARG A 68 3.81 -9.63 17.64
C ARG A 68 2.59 -8.74 17.41
N PHE A 69 1.82 -8.49 18.47
CA PHE A 69 0.66 -7.59 18.40
C PHE A 69 1.08 -6.16 18.06
N ALA A 70 2.09 -5.63 18.77
CA ALA A 70 2.63 -4.30 18.54
C ALA A 70 3.16 -4.15 17.10
N THR A 71 3.90 -5.14 16.59
CA THR A 71 4.38 -5.15 15.21
C THR A 71 3.23 -5.11 14.21
N ALA A 72 2.19 -5.95 14.39
CA ALA A 72 1.03 -5.94 13.50
C ALA A 72 0.31 -4.58 13.48
N VAL A 73 0.11 -3.97 14.64
CA VAL A 73 -0.49 -2.64 14.76
C VAL A 73 0.40 -1.59 14.09
N ALA A 74 1.71 -1.63 14.33
CA ALA A 74 2.68 -0.69 13.77
C ALA A 74 2.73 -0.76 12.24
N LEU A 75 2.78 -1.96 11.66
CA LEU A 75 2.74 -2.16 10.20
C LEU A 75 1.47 -1.57 9.58
N THR A 76 0.31 -1.89 10.17
CA THR A 76 -0.99 -1.38 9.72
C THR A 76 -1.06 0.15 9.78
N ARG A 77 -0.56 0.74 10.88
CA ARG A 77 -0.52 2.21 11.02
C ARG A 77 0.48 2.85 10.06
N THR A 78 1.59 2.18 9.79
CA THR A 78 2.62 2.65 8.85
C THR A 78 2.05 2.78 7.45
N THR A 79 1.45 1.73 6.91
CA THR A 79 0.85 1.77 5.57
C THR A 79 -0.28 2.80 5.47
N LYS A 80 -1.11 2.94 6.51
CA LYS A 80 -2.12 4.00 6.62
C LYS A 80 -1.51 5.40 6.59
N ARG A 81 -0.39 5.65 7.28
CA ARG A 81 0.32 6.94 7.26
C ARG A 81 1.02 7.21 5.94
N LEU A 82 1.36 6.19 5.15
CA LEU A 82 1.92 6.37 3.81
C LEU A 82 0.87 6.82 2.78
N ILE A 83 -0.41 6.47 2.96
CA ILE A 83 -1.50 6.87 2.04
C ILE A 83 -1.50 8.39 1.76
N PRO A 84 -1.63 9.29 2.76
CA PRO A 84 -1.69 10.72 2.50
C PRO A 84 -0.39 11.26 1.86
N LEU A 85 0.76 10.63 2.10
CA LEU A 85 2.01 10.99 1.43
C LEU A 85 1.96 10.65 -0.07
N MET A 86 1.38 9.50 -0.43
CA MET A 86 1.14 9.15 -1.84
C MET A 86 0.12 10.09 -2.49
N GLU A 87 -0.95 10.45 -1.78
CA GLU A 87 -1.96 11.41 -2.27
C GLU A 87 -1.33 12.79 -2.54
N GLN A 88 -0.44 13.24 -1.65
CA GLN A 88 0.31 14.47 -1.82
C GLN A 88 1.27 14.40 -3.01
N GLU A 89 1.99 13.29 -3.17
CA GLU A 89 2.90 13.09 -4.31
C GLU A 89 2.15 13.11 -5.65
N VAL A 90 1.00 12.45 -5.74
CA VAL A 90 0.12 12.52 -6.92
C VAL A 90 -0.30 13.96 -7.22
N SER A 91 -0.66 14.71 -6.18
CA SER A 91 -1.11 16.11 -6.32
C SER A 91 0.01 17.04 -6.78
N LYS A 92 1.28 16.73 -6.47
CA LYS A 92 2.45 17.49 -6.90
C LYS A 92 2.87 17.14 -8.33
N SER A 93 2.81 15.86 -8.67
CA SER A 93 3.45 15.34 -9.88
C SER A 93 2.54 15.38 -11.11
N PHE A 94 1.22 15.52 -10.92
CA PHE A 94 0.24 15.58 -12.02
C PHE A 94 -0.44 16.95 -12.15
N ASP A 95 -0.76 17.32 -13.39
CA ASP A 95 -1.62 18.48 -13.67
C ASP A 95 -3.09 18.14 -13.40
N ARG A 96 -3.73 18.92 -12.51
CA ARG A 96 -5.16 18.84 -12.14
C ARG A 96 -5.68 17.40 -11.99
N PRO A 97 -5.06 16.57 -11.11
CA PRO A 97 -5.52 15.21 -10.90
C PRO A 97 -6.94 15.21 -10.32
N THR A 98 -7.76 14.27 -10.77
CA THR A 98 -9.10 14.10 -10.19
C THR A 98 -9.02 13.52 -8.78
N ASN A 99 -10.02 13.79 -7.93
CA ASN A 99 -10.09 13.15 -6.59
C ASN A 99 -10.06 11.62 -6.65
N PHE A 100 -10.55 11.03 -7.74
CA PHE A 100 -10.47 9.58 -7.96
C PHE A 100 -9.03 9.08 -8.12
N THR A 101 -8.17 9.89 -8.75
CA THR A 101 -6.74 9.64 -8.92
C THR A 101 -5.95 9.94 -7.64
N VAL A 102 -6.27 11.04 -6.95
CA VAL A 102 -5.63 11.36 -5.66
C VAL A 102 -5.88 10.24 -4.67
N ARG A 103 -7.14 9.81 -4.51
CA ARG A 103 -7.55 8.74 -3.57
C ARG A 103 -7.33 7.32 -4.11
N ALA A 104 -6.27 7.11 -4.89
CA ALA A 104 -5.97 5.84 -5.54
C ALA A 104 -5.42 4.77 -4.60
N PHE A 105 -5.00 5.13 -3.39
CA PHE A 105 -4.23 4.25 -2.52
C PHE A 105 -5.09 3.56 -1.47
N GLY A 106 -4.65 2.38 -1.06
CA GLY A 106 -5.27 1.58 0.00
C GLY A 106 -4.21 0.79 0.75
N SER A 107 -4.60 0.22 1.89
CA SER A 107 -3.72 -0.60 2.71
C SER A 107 -4.40 -1.86 3.22
N THR A 108 -3.68 -2.96 3.32
CA THR A 108 -4.15 -4.16 4.04
C THR A 108 -3.78 -4.10 5.52
N MET A 109 -4.49 -4.84 6.37
CA MET A 109 -4.20 -4.92 7.80
C MET A 109 -3.23 -6.06 8.09
N ALA A 110 -2.21 -5.81 8.92
CA ALA A 110 -1.38 -6.87 9.46
C ALA A 110 -2.06 -7.55 10.65
N THR A 111 -1.85 -8.86 10.77
CA THR A 111 -2.27 -9.64 11.94
C THR A 111 -1.05 -10.13 12.71
N PRO A 112 -1.17 -10.47 14.00
CA PRO A 112 -0.06 -11.09 14.75
C PRO A 112 0.43 -12.40 14.12
N ALA A 113 -0.40 -13.07 13.31
CA ALA A 113 -0.04 -14.28 12.58
C ALA A 113 0.80 -13.98 11.33
N THR A 114 0.37 -13.03 10.49
CA THR A 114 1.00 -12.75 9.18
C THR A 114 2.12 -11.73 9.25
N LEU A 115 2.02 -10.73 10.13
CA LEU A 115 2.99 -9.62 10.26
C LEU A 115 3.32 -8.94 8.93
N THR A 116 2.33 -8.82 8.03
CA THR A 116 2.46 -8.16 6.74
C THR A 116 1.31 -7.18 6.52
N SER A 117 1.64 -5.98 6.03
CA SER A 117 0.68 -4.96 5.61
C SER A 117 1.19 -4.34 4.32
N GLU A 118 0.32 -4.25 3.32
CA GLU A 118 0.66 -3.81 1.98
C GLU A 118 0.05 -2.44 1.72
N LEU A 119 0.85 -1.53 1.16
CA LEU A 119 0.37 -0.32 0.52
C LEU A 119 0.17 -0.62 -0.96
N PHE A 120 -1.05 -0.47 -1.46
CA PHE A 120 -1.40 -0.81 -2.84
C PHE A 120 -2.14 0.32 -3.55
N ILE A 121 -2.11 0.27 -4.88
CA ILE A 121 -2.92 1.11 -5.75
C ILE A 121 -4.18 0.34 -6.11
N LYS A 122 -5.34 0.97 -5.92
CA LYS A 122 -6.65 0.37 -6.24
C LYS A 122 -6.69 -0.06 -7.72
N PRO A 123 -7.33 -1.21 -8.05
CA PRO A 123 -7.20 -1.83 -9.37
C PRO A 123 -7.51 -0.92 -10.56
N ARG A 124 -8.58 -0.13 -10.47
CA ARG A 124 -8.98 0.79 -11.56
C ARG A 124 -7.96 1.91 -11.77
N GLN A 125 -7.34 2.40 -10.71
CA GLN A 125 -6.33 3.44 -10.79
C GLN A 125 -4.98 2.87 -11.27
N ALA A 126 -4.67 1.62 -10.90
CA ALA A 126 -3.47 0.94 -11.33
C ALA A 126 -3.37 0.82 -12.86
N GLU A 127 -4.51 0.69 -13.57
CA GLU A 127 -4.57 0.61 -15.04
C GLU A 127 -3.82 1.77 -15.74
N TYR A 128 -3.84 2.97 -15.16
CA TYR A 128 -3.14 4.13 -15.72
C TYR A 128 -1.96 4.60 -14.89
N LEU A 129 -1.99 4.47 -13.56
CA LEU A 129 -0.88 4.88 -12.69
C LEU A 129 0.36 3.99 -12.87
N ALA A 130 0.22 2.72 -13.22
CA ALA A 130 1.36 1.83 -13.45
C ALA A 130 2.32 2.40 -14.51
N THR A 131 1.77 2.99 -15.59
CA THR A 131 2.59 3.62 -16.64
C THR A 131 3.25 4.92 -16.18
N GLN A 132 2.70 5.61 -15.17
CA GLN A 132 3.33 6.79 -14.57
C GLN A 132 4.46 6.43 -13.60
N ILE A 133 4.46 5.21 -13.07
CA ILE A 133 5.50 4.69 -12.16
C ILE A 133 6.63 4.06 -12.96
N HIS A 134 6.31 3.18 -13.90
CA HIS A 134 7.29 2.39 -14.64
C HIS A 134 7.70 3.03 -15.97
N GLY A 135 6.89 3.94 -16.50
CA GLY A 135 6.99 4.42 -17.88
C GLY A 135 6.40 3.43 -18.87
N GLY A 136 6.52 3.75 -20.16
CA GLY A 136 6.17 2.86 -21.27
C GLY A 136 4.87 3.22 -21.98
N ARG A 137 4.30 2.25 -22.72
CA ARG A 137 3.13 2.48 -23.57
C ARG A 137 1.86 2.55 -22.74
N ARG A 138 1.03 3.57 -22.99
CA ARG A 138 -0.29 3.70 -22.37
C ARG A 138 -1.23 2.60 -22.88
N PRO A 139 -1.88 1.80 -22.01
CA PRO A 139 -2.92 0.88 -22.45
C PRO A 139 -4.14 1.65 -22.96
N GLN A 140 -4.92 1.05 -23.86
CA GLN A 140 -6.20 1.63 -24.29
C GLN A 140 -7.14 1.82 -23.09
N LYS A 141 -7.81 2.97 -23.05
CA LYS A 141 -8.89 3.27 -22.11
C LYS A 141 -10.09 2.39 -22.44
N ARG A 142 -10.95 2.18 -21.44
CA ARG A 142 -12.16 1.36 -21.58
C ARG A 142 -13.06 1.80 -22.73
N PHE A 143 -13.26 3.11 -22.92
CA PHE A 143 -14.08 3.60 -24.03
C PHE A 143 -13.41 3.40 -25.40
N GLU A 144 -12.08 3.44 -25.47
CA GLU A 144 -11.35 3.20 -26.72
C GLU A 144 -11.54 1.74 -27.15
N LYS A 145 -11.43 0.80 -26.20
CA LYS A 145 -11.74 -0.63 -26.42
C LYS A 145 -13.20 -0.85 -26.82
N HIS A 146 -14.12 -0.08 -26.25
CA HIS A 146 -15.54 -0.16 -26.59
C HIS A 146 -15.81 0.32 -28.02
N LEU A 147 -15.25 1.46 -28.41
CA LEU A 147 -15.36 2.01 -29.77
C LEU A 147 -14.78 1.07 -30.84
N ALA A 148 -13.72 0.33 -30.51
CA ALA A 148 -13.16 -0.69 -31.38
C ALA A 148 -14.21 -1.76 -31.77
N GLY A 149 -15.03 -2.20 -30.81
CA GLY A 149 -16.05 -3.23 -31.04
C GLY A 149 -17.34 -2.74 -31.71
N GLU A 150 -17.75 -1.49 -31.47
CA GLU A 150 -19.05 -0.99 -31.97
C GLU A 150 -18.99 -0.35 -33.36
N ALA A 151 -17.88 0.29 -33.69
CA ALA A 151 -17.77 1.13 -34.89
C ALA A 151 -16.52 0.83 -35.72
N ASN A 152 -15.82 -0.28 -35.44
CA ASN A 152 -14.49 -0.58 -35.96
C ASN A 152 -13.51 0.61 -35.78
N ALA A 153 -13.74 1.42 -34.75
CA ALA A 153 -12.98 2.62 -34.44
C ALA A 153 -11.83 2.31 -33.48
N ASP A 154 -11.05 1.28 -33.82
CA ASP A 154 -9.90 0.89 -33.02
C ASP A 154 -8.79 1.95 -33.08
N GLY A 155 -8.18 2.20 -31.93
CA GLY A 155 -7.10 3.15 -31.80
C GLY A 155 -7.01 3.82 -30.45
N TYR A 156 -6.20 4.88 -30.42
CA TYR A 156 -6.07 5.79 -29.29
C TYR A 156 -6.68 7.12 -29.69
N TRP A 157 -7.44 7.72 -28.78
CA TRP A 157 -8.32 8.84 -29.12
C TRP A 157 -8.03 10.04 -28.21
N ALA A 158 -7.73 11.17 -28.83
CA ALA A 158 -7.61 12.48 -28.17
C ALA A 158 -8.89 13.31 -28.38
N PRO A 159 -9.31 14.13 -27.41
CA PRO A 159 -10.42 15.06 -27.60
C PRO A 159 -10.17 16.03 -28.77
N GLY A 160 -11.15 16.21 -29.64
CA GLY A 160 -11.16 17.26 -30.67
C GLY A 160 -11.90 18.52 -30.19
N GLU A 161 -11.87 19.59 -30.97
CA GLU A 161 -12.52 20.87 -30.61
C GLU A 161 -14.06 20.77 -30.42
N GLY A 162 -14.69 19.79 -31.05
CA GLY A 162 -16.13 19.58 -30.99
C GLY A 162 -16.65 19.04 -29.66
N VAL A 163 -15.78 18.69 -28.70
CA VAL A 163 -16.19 18.22 -27.37
C VAL A 163 -15.80 19.22 -26.28
N ARG A 164 -16.62 19.28 -25.24
CA ARG A 164 -16.31 20.00 -24.02
C ARG A 164 -15.55 19.10 -23.06
N LEU A 165 -14.49 19.63 -22.45
CA LEU A 165 -13.76 18.96 -21.38
C LEU A 165 -14.24 19.46 -20.03
N ASN A 166 -14.15 18.60 -19.02
CA ASN A 166 -14.38 19.01 -17.64
C ASN A 166 -13.18 19.81 -17.07
N ALA A 167 -13.31 20.29 -15.84
CA ALA A 167 -12.26 21.06 -15.15
C ALA A 167 -10.93 20.30 -14.96
N ALA A 168 -10.90 18.99 -15.15
CA ALA A 168 -9.70 18.15 -15.14
C ALA A 168 -9.19 17.77 -16.55
N GLY A 169 -9.77 18.36 -17.62
CA GLY A 169 -9.38 18.10 -19.00
C GLY A 169 -9.86 16.75 -19.56
N ASN A 170 -10.84 16.12 -18.92
CA ASN A 170 -11.37 14.82 -19.33
C ASN A 170 -12.72 14.96 -20.04
N LEU A 171 -13.01 14.03 -20.94
CA LEU A 171 -14.35 13.81 -21.48
C LEU A 171 -15.28 13.29 -20.38
N THR A 172 -16.54 13.72 -20.39
CA THR A 172 -17.56 13.17 -19.49
C THR A 172 -18.05 11.81 -19.99
N LEU A 173 -18.49 10.94 -19.08
CA LEU A 173 -19.07 9.64 -19.44
C LEU A 173 -20.27 9.80 -20.38
N ARG A 174 -21.11 10.83 -20.13
CA ARG A 174 -22.25 11.17 -20.98
C ARG A 174 -21.84 11.45 -22.42
N GLN A 175 -20.81 12.27 -22.64
CA GLN A 175 -20.32 12.55 -23.99
C GLN A 175 -19.78 11.30 -24.67
N ILE A 176 -19.06 10.45 -23.94
CA ILE A 176 -18.56 9.18 -24.49
C ILE A 176 -19.73 8.30 -24.93
N GLN A 177 -20.77 8.17 -24.10
CA GLN A 177 -21.98 7.41 -24.43
C GLN A 177 -22.76 8.01 -25.60
N GLU A 178 -22.89 9.33 -25.66
CA GLU A 178 -23.55 10.03 -26.76
C GLU A 178 -22.80 9.79 -28.08
N ILE A 179 -21.47 9.90 -28.07
CA ILE A 179 -20.64 9.63 -29.25
C ILE A 179 -20.81 8.17 -29.69
N SER A 180 -20.71 7.20 -28.76
CA SER A 180 -20.88 5.78 -29.08
C SER A 180 -22.27 5.48 -29.64
N GLY A 181 -23.31 6.01 -29.01
CA GLY A 181 -24.70 5.83 -29.45
C GLY A 181 -24.94 6.39 -30.85
N LYS A 182 -24.44 7.60 -31.14
CA LYS A 182 -24.57 8.22 -32.47
C LYS A 182 -23.74 7.51 -33.55
N LEU A 183 -22.63 6.88 -33.17
CA LEU A 183 -21.83 6.07 -34.10
C LEU A 183 -22.53 4.79 -34.57
N ARG A 184 -23.44 4.24 -33.77
CA ARG A 184 -24.26 3.08 -34.18
C ARG A 184 -25.31 3.44 -35.23
N ALA A 185 -25.71 4.71 -35.32
CA ALA A 185 -26.66 5.19 -36.32
C ALA A 185 -25.94 5.35 -37.68
N THR A 186 -25.95 4.30 -38.49
CA THR A 186 -25.29 4.27 -39.80
C THR A 186 -26.12 4.93 -40.90
N GLY A 187 -25.45 5.40 -41.97
CA GLY A 187 -26.09 5.86 -43.22
C GLY A 187 -25.99 7.36 -43.47
N ARG A 188 -26.69 7.85 -44.50
CA ARG A 188 -26.65 9.25 -44.97
C ARG A 188 -27.05 10.27 -43.91
N PHE A 189 -27.85 9.85 -42.93
CA PHE A 189 -28.36 10.69 -41.85
C PHE A 189 -27.59 10.54 -40.53
N GLY A 190 -26.53 9.74 -40.49
CA GLY A 190 -25.70 9.57 -39.30
C GLY A 190 -25.06 10.88 -38.88
N GLU A 191 -25.36 11.33 -37.65
CA GLU A 191 -24.82 12.57 -37.08
C GLU A 191 -23.32 12.49 -36.79
N VAL A 192 -22.78 11.29 -36.62
CA VAL A 192 -21.37 11.05 -36.28
C VAL A 192 -20.79 9.99 -37.22
N PHE A 193 -19.56 10.17 -37.67
CA PHE A 193 -18.86 9.21 -38.52
C PHE A 193 -17.38 9.09 -38.15
N VAL A 194 -16.76 7.97 -38.55
CA VAL A 194 -15.32 7.69 -38.38
C VAL A 194 -14.62 7.86 -39.72
N GLY A 195 -13.48 8.54 -39.76
CA GLY A 195 -12.63 8.64 -40.95
C GLY A 195 -12.02 10.03 -41.15
N VAL A 196 -11.54 10.26 -42.37
CA VAL A 196 -11.15 11.58 -42.86
C VAL A 196 -12.36 12.22 -43.53
N PRO A 197 -12.79 13.44 -43.15
CA PRO A 197 -13.93 14.10 -43.77
C PRO A 197 -13.73 14.35 -45.27
N ARG A 198 -14.75 14.04 -46.07
CA ARG A 198 -14.73 14.28 -47.52
C ARG A 198 -14.57 15.78 -47.81
N GLY A 199 -13.68 16.13 -48.73
CA GLY A 199 -13.35 17.52 -49.06
C GLY A 199 -12.32 18.16 -48.13
N HIS A 200 -11.82 17.43 -47.13
CA HIS A 200 -10.79 17.89 -46.20
C HIS A 200 -9.61 16.91 -46.15
N PRO A 201 -8.84 16.72 -47.24
CA PRO A 201 -7.77 15.72 -47.30
C PRO A 201 -6.65 15.94 -46.27
N GLY A 202 -6.45 17.17 -45.80
CA GLY A 202 -5.48 17.49 -44.74
C GLY A 202 -5.99 17.24 -43.31
N ALA A 203 -7.26 16.85 -43.12
CA ALA A 203 -7.80 16.58 -41.80
C ALA A 203 -7.31 15.22 -41.26
N PRO A 204 -7.00 15.11 -39.96
CA PRO A 204 -6.58 13.84 -39.39
C PRO A 204 -7.73 12.83 -39.37
N PHE A 205 -7.37 11.54 -39.34
CA PHE A 205 -8.36 10.47 -39.10
C PHE A 205 -9.02 10.68 -37.73
N GLY A 206 -10.35 10.71 -37.69
CA GLY A 206 -11.08 11.12 -36.50
C GLY A 206 -12.50 10.55 -36.41
N ILE A 207 -13.14 10.77 -35.28
CA ILE A 207 -14.57 10.68 -35.09
C ILE A 207 -15.12 12.11 -35.19
N TRP A 208 -16.01 12.34 -36.15
CA TRP A 208 -16.49 13.66 -36.54
C TRP A 208 -18.00 13.76 -36.40
N SER A 209 -18.49 14.92 -35.94
CA SER A 209 -19.91 15.25 -35.96
C SER A 209 -20.26 16.03 -37.22
N ARG A 210 -21.35 15.65 -37.88
CA ARG A 210 -22.06 16.48 -38.86
C ARG A 210 -22.92 17.47 -38.09
N THR A 211 -22.78 18.74 -38.44
CA THR A 211 -23.51 19.85 -37.82
C THR A 211 -24.20 20.66 -38.89
N MET A 212 -25.24 21.39 -38.50
CA MET A 212 -25.89 22.40 -39.33
C MET A 212 -25.71 23.75 -38.63
N ARG A 213 -25.17 24.74 -39.34
CA ARG A 213 -25.08 26.13 -38.89
C ARG A 213 -26.19 26.95 -39.53
N GLY A 214 -26.72 27.94 -38.84
CA GLY A 214 -27.80 28.81 -39.35
C GLY A 214 -29.21 28.27 -39.10
N ARG A 215 -30.24 29.06 -39.46
CA ARG A 215 -31.66 28.76 -39.22
C ARG A 215 -32.46 28.86 -40.53
N GLY A 216 -33.51 28.06 -40.65
CA GLY A 216 -34.42 28.11 -41.81
C GLY A 216 -33.73 27.72 -43.11
N ARG A 217 -33.90 28.55 -44.15
CA ARG A 217 -33.28 28.39 -45.48
C ARG A 217 -31.76 28.62 -45.49
N ASN A 218 -31.22 29.33 -44.51
CA ASN A 218 -29.78 29.64 -44.44
C ASN A 218 -28.99 28.58 -43.67
N ARG A 219 -29.43 27.31 -43.70
CA ARG A 219 -28.73 26.22 -43.03
C ARG A 219 -27.55 25.75 -43.89
N THR A 220 -26.35 25.80 -43.33
CA THR A 220 -25.12 25.33 -43.96
C THR A 220 -24.60 24.10 -43.23
N ALA A 221 -24.31 23.04 -43.98
CA ALA A 221 -23.67 21.86 -43.43
C ALA A 221 -22.24 22.19 -42.97
N GLY A 222 -21.86 21.66 -41.81
CA GLY A 222 -20.52 21.78 -41.25
C GLY A 222 -20.10 20.50 -40.57
N ILE A 223 -18.81 20.40 -40.23
CA ILE A 223 -18.26 19.27 -39.51
C ILE A 223 -17.45 19.77 -38.31
N ARG A 224 -17.40 18.98 -37.24
CA ARG A 224 -16.54 19.25 -36.08
C ARG A 224 -15.86 17.97 -35.59
N PRO A 225 -14.56 18.01 -35.26
CA PRO A 225 -13.85 16.85 -34.74
C PRO A 225 -14.28 16.58 -33.30
N LEU A 226 -14.81 15.40 -33.01
CA LEU A 226 -15.13 14.99 -31.65
C LEU A 226 -13.94 14.30 -30.98
N LEU A 227 -13.33 13.36 -31.70
CA LEU A 227 -12.13 12.65 -31.28
C LEU A 227 -11.17 12.55 -32.45
N ILE A 228 -9.88 12.74 -32.19
CA ILE A 228 -8.82 12.58 -33.19
C ILE A 228 -8.01 11.32 -32.87
N LYS A 229 -7.75 10.49 -33.88
CA LYS A 229 -6.92 9.30 -33.71
C LYS A 229 -5.48 9.72 -33.53
N ILE A 230 -4.82 9.18 -32.52
CA ILE A 230 -3.42 9.43 -32.23
C ILE A 230 -2.63 8.11 -32.25
N ALA A 231 -1.32 8.22 -32.41
CA ALA A 231 -0.42 7.10 -32.15
C ALA A 231 -0.50 6.68 -30.68
N ALA A 232 -0.14 5.42 -30.40
CA ALA A 232 -0.09 4.89 -29.04
C ALA A 232 0.79 5.78 -28.14
N PRO A 233 0.26 6.43 -27.09
CA PRO A 233 1.05 7.34 -26.26
C PRO A 233 2.13 6.61 -25.47
N GLY A 234 3.34 7.19 -25.42
CA GLY A 234 4.42 6.77 -24.54
C GLY A 234 4.54 7.72 -23.36
N TYR A 235 4.63 7.18 -22.14
CA TYR A 235 4.74 7.97 -20.90
C TYR A 235 6.09 7.75 -20.21
N SER A 236 6.59 8.84 -19.63
CA SER A 236 7.75 8.85 -18.75
C SER A 236 7.34 8.57 -17.30
N ARG A 237 8.31 8.20 -16.46
CA ARG A 237 8.10 8.03 -15.02
C ARG A 237 7.89 9.40 -14.39
N LYS A 238 6.69 9.69 -13.91
CA LYS A 238 6.33 10.95 -13.24
C LYS A 238 5.93 10.76 -11.78
N PHE A 239 5.61 9.54 -11.36
CA PHE A 239 5.15 9.24 -10.01
C PHE A 239 6.11 8.30 -9.30
N ASP A 240 6.87 8.82 -8.33
CA ASP A 240 7.85 8.04 -7.56
C ASP A 240 7.20 7.30 -6.37
N PHE A 241 6.31 6.35 -6.69
CA PHE A 241 5.60 5.56 -5.69
C PHE A 241 6.56 4.83 -4.74
N PHE A 242 7.57 4.17 -5.29
CA PHE A 242 8.50 3.33 -4.51
C PHE A 242 9.50 4.17 -3.71
N GLY A 243 10.05 5.24 -4.28
CA GLY A 243 11.02 6.09 -3.60
C GLY A 243 10.39 6.82 -2.42
N VAL A 244 9.20 7.39 -2.58
CA VAL A 244 8.49 8.04 -1.46
C VAL A 244 8.13 7.05 -0.36
N ALA A 245 7.64 5.85 -0.70
CA ALA A 245 7.37 4.81 0.29
C ALA A 245 8.64 4.40 1.05
N LYS A 246 9.73 4.09 0.34
CA LYS A 246 11.01 3.67 0.93
C LYS A 246 11.61 4.75 1.84
N LYS A 247 11.53 6.02 1.42
CA LYS A 247 12.04 7.17 2.18
C LYS A 247 11.38 7.32 3.55
N HIS A 248 10.08 7.00 3.65
CA HIS A 248 9.29 7.28 4.84
C HIS A 248 8.97 6.05 5.69
N ALA A 249 8.93 4.85 5.10
CA ALA A 249 8.46 3.63 5.75
C ALA A 249 9.19 3.32 7.06
N GLN A 250 10.53 3.30 7.06
CA GLN A 250 11.30 2.90 8.26
C GLN A 250 11.09 3.87 9.43
N ARG A 251 11.15 5.19 9.16
CA ARG A 251 10.95 6.20 10.19
C ARG A 251 9.56 6.11 10.79
N ILE A 252 8.53 6.05 9.94
CA ILE A 252 7.14 5.93 10.38
C ILE A 252 6.93 4.62 11.16
N PHE A 253 7.50 3.52 10.69
CA PHE A 253 7.41 2.24 11.37
C PHE A 253 8.00 2.30 12.78
N ASN A 254 9.20 2.86 12.94
CA ASN A 254 9.83 3.00 14.26
C ASN A 254 8.96 3.85 15.22
N GLU A 255 8.40 4.97 14.73
CA GLU A 255 7.48 5.80 15.50
C GLU A 255 6.22 5.04 15.91
N GLU A 256 5.58 4.33 14.97
CA GLU A 256 4.35 3.57 15.24
C GLU A 256 4.59 2.33 16.08
N PHE A 257 5.76 1.71 15.96
CA PHE A 257 6.16 0.55 16.75
C PHE A 257 6.31 0.91 18.21
N HIS A 258 7.04 1.99 18.54
CA HIS A 258 7.13 2.45 19.92
C HIS A 258 5.75 2.75 20.51
N ARG A 259 4.88 3.46 19.77
CA ARG A 259 3.50 3.75 20.20
C ARG A 259 2.68 2.49 20.42
N ALA A 260 2.75 1.54 19.49
CA ALA A 260 2.01 0.29 19.57
C ALA A 260 2.51 -0.62 20.70
N PHE A 261 3.82 -0.63 20.95
CA PHE A 261 4.43 -1.39 22.03
C PHE A 261 4.06 -0.83 23.41
N GLU A 262 4.12 0.50 23.60
CA GLU A 262 3.63 1.13 24.82
C GLU A 262 2.14 0.85 25.07
N GLN A 263 1.33 0.89 24.01
CA GLN A 263 -0.08 0.53 24.11
C GLN A 263 -0.26 -0.94 24.52
N ALA A 264 0.48 -1.85 23.89
CA ALA A 264 0.41 -3.28 24.19
C ALA A 264 0.75 -3.58 25.66
N LYS A 265 1.82 -2.94 26.19
CA LYS A 265 2.22 -3.04 27.60
C LYS A 265 1.12 -2.57 28.56
N ARG A 266 0.46 -1.45 28.28
CA ARG A 266 -0.63 -0.92 29.13
C ARG A 266 -1.86 -1.82 29.13
N THR A 267 -2.18 -2.42 27.99
CA THR A 267 -3.34 -3.31 27.85
C THR A 267 -3.08 -4.74 28.30
N ALA A 268 -1.82 -5.09 28.57
CA ALA A 268 -1.47 -6.38 29.11
C ALA A 268 -2.05 -6.51 30.52
N ARG A 269 -3.16 -7.23 30.65
CA ARG A 269 -3.68 -7.62 31.95
C ARG A 269 -2.59 -8.42 32.66
N PRO A 270 -2.19 -8.07 33.91
CA PRO A 270 -1.33 -8.93 34.68
C PRO A 270 -2.03 -10.29 34.83
N SER A 271 -1.38 -11.39 34.45
CA SER A 271 -1.85 -12.69 34.89
C SER A 271 -1.77 -12.66 36.42
N SER A 272 -2.93 -12.73 37.07
CA SER A 272 -3.08 -12.67 38.53
C SER A 272 -2.34 -13.79 39.27
N SER A 273 -1.74 -14.73 38.54
CA SER A 273 -0.94 -15.86 39.04
C SER A 273 0.56 -15.59 39.13
N GLY A 274 1.14 -14.67 38.33
CA GLY A 274 2.60 -14.54 38.21
C GLY A 274 3.23 -13.49 39.13
N LEU A 275 2.55 -12.36 39.36
CA LEU A 275 3.09 -11.25 40.17
C LEU A 275 3.10 -11.54 41.67
N LYS A 276 2.18 -12.35 42.20
CA LYS A 276 2.18 -12.72 43.62
C LYS A 276 3.37 -13.62 43.98
N THR A 277 3.82 -14.46 43.05
CA THR A 277 4.92 -15.42 43.28
C THR A 277 6.29 -14.76 43.19
N ILE A 278 6.47 -13.77 42.31
CA ILE A 278 7.76 -13.08 42.13
C ILE A 278 8.09 -12.19 43.35
N PHE A 279 7.09 -11.55 43.97
CA PHE A 279 7.31 -10.68 45.13
C PHE A 279 7.31 -11.39 46.49
N HIS A 280 6.87 -12.66 46.59
CA HIS A 280 6.89 -13.41 47.86
C HIS A 280 8.23 -14.07 48.18
N ASN A 281 9.12 -14.27 47.20
CA ASN A 281 10.38 -15.00 47.42
C ASN A 281 11.61 -14.09 47.67
N VAL A 282 11.42 -12.78 47.89
CA VAL A 282 12.55 -11.84 48.09
C VAL A 282 12.90 -11.59 49.56
N VAL A 283 12.09 -11.98 50.55
CA VAL A 283 12.47 -11.81 51.96
C VAL A 283 11.99 -12.97 52.84
N ARG A 284 12.83 -14.00 52.97
CA ARG A 284 12.97 -14.78 54.20
C ARG A 284 14.46 -14.96 54.47
N LEU A 285 15.02 -13.98 55.16
CA LEU A 285 16.30 -14.12 55.86
C LEU A 285 15.98 -14.80 57.20
N GLY A 286 16.54 -15.99 57.40
CA GLY A 286 16.74 -16.57 58.73
C GLY A 286 18.11 -16.17 59.24
#